data_AF-A0A7J0GKV0-F1
#
_entry.id   AF-A0A7J0GKV0-F1
#
_cell.length_a   1.000
_cell.length_b   1.000
_cell.length_c   1.000
_cell.angle_alpha   90.00
_cell.angle_beta   90.00
_cell.angle_gamma   90.00
#
_symmetry.space_group_name_H-M   'P 1'
#
loop_
_entity.id
_entity.type
_entity.pdbx_description
1 polymer ?
#
loop_
_entity_poly.entity_id
_entity_poly.type
_entity_poly.pdbx_seq_one_letter_code
_entity_poly.pdbx_strand_id
1 'polypeptide(L)'
;MEIAFPIAPVKLFKAFVLDADNLIPKILPQAIKSVEILEGDGGPGTIKFTTFGEENFTYSYTIIDGDALMGTLETISYEVKILPSPDGGSICKTAAYHKG
;
A
#
# COMPACT_ATOMS: atom_id res chain seq x y z
N MET A 1 7.84 -14.01 -5.52
CA MET A 1 7.15 -14.04 -6.83
C MET A 1 7.87 -13.06 -7.74
N GLU A 2 8.20 -13.45 -8.96
CA GLU A 2 8.82 -12.58 -9.98
C GLU A 2 7.79 -12.33 -11.08
N ILE A 3 7.59 -11.07 -11.46
CA ILE A 3 6.61 -10.65 -12.49
C ILE A 3 7.36 -9.86 -13.56
N ALA A 4 7.33 -10.34 -14.81
CA ALA A 4 7.96 -9.68 -15.93
C ALA A 4 7.03 -8.61 -16.53
N PHE A 5 7.57 -7.39 -16.77
CA PHE A 5 6.85 -6.31 -17.42
C PHE A 5 7.46 -6.00 -18.79
N PRO A 6 6.67 -5.87 -19.87
CA PRO A 6 7.16 -5.56 -21.22
C PRO A 6 7.45 -4.05 -21.41
N ILE A 7 7.90 -3.36 -20.36
CA ILE A 7 8.23 -1.93 -20.41
C ILE A 7 9.59 -1.66 -19.75
N ALA A 8 10.31 -0.66 -20.26
CA ALA A 8 11.63 -0.31 -19.76
C ALA A 8 11.60 0.04 -18.25
N PRO A 9 12.62 -0.34 -17.47
CA PRO A 9 12.64 -0.13 -16.01
C PRO A 9 12.35 1.32 -15.59
N VAL A 10 12.89 2.30 -16.31
CA VAL A 10 12.67 3.73 -16.01
C VAL A 10 11.21 4.15 -16.14
N LYS A 11 10.49 3.58 -17.13
CA LYS A 11 9.06 3.85 -17.35
C LYS A 11 8.22 3.13 -16.30
N LEU A 12 8.60 1.89 -15.96
CA LEU A 12 7.95 1.12 -14.91
C LEU A 12 8.05 1.83 -13.56
N PHE A 13 9.26 2.27 -13.18
CA PHE A 13 9.49 3.01 -11.94
C PHE A 13 8.68 4.29 -11.88
N LYS A 14 8.68 5.09 -12.95
CA LYS A 14 7.87 6.29 -13.03
C LYS A 14 6.38 5.98 -12.85
N ALA A 15 5.86 4.97 -13.54
CA ALA A 15 4.43 4.62 -13.46
C ALA A 15 4.01 4.09 -12.08
N PHE A 16 4.78 3.18 -11.48
CA PHE A 16 4.40 2.50 -10.24
C PHE A 16 4.83 3.20 -8.96
N VAL A 17 5.82 4.08 -9.02
CA VAL A 17 6.37 4.73 -7.82
C VAL A 17 6.05 6.22 -7.82
N LEU A 18 6.24 6.90 -8.95
CA LEU A 18 6.10 8.36 -9.01
C LEU A 18 4.67 8.80 -9.38
N ASP A 19 4.04 8.10 -10.32
CA ASP A 19 2.73 8.46 -10.89
C ASP A 19 1.58 7.55 -10.39
N ALA A 20 1.86 6.69 -9.41
CA ALA A 20 0.95 5.64 -8.95
C ALA A 20 -0.42 6.18 -8.51
N ASP A 21 -0.42 7.28 -7.76
CA ASP A 21 -1.65 7.90 -7.23
C ASP A 21 -2.59 8.41 -8.33
N ASN A 22 -2.04 8.73 -9.50
CA ASN A 22 -2.81 9.15 -10.67
C ASN A 22 -3.19 7.97 -11.58
N LEU A 23 -2.35 6.94 -11.65
CA LEU A 23 -2.52 5.80 -12.56
C LEU A 23 -3.36 4.67 -11.97
N ILE A 24 -3.10 4.27 -10.72
CA ILE A 24 -3.79 3.14 -10.08
C ILE A 24 -5.31 3.37 -10.03
N PRO A 25 -5.83 4.55 -9.66
CA PRO A 25 -7.29 4.75 -9.65
C PRO A 25 -7.95 4.62 -11.02
N LYS A 26 -7.20 4.83 -12.11
CA LYS A 26 -7.71 4.71 -13.48
C LYS A 26 -7.62 3.28 -14.01
N ILE A 27 -6.56 2.56 -13.65
CA ILE A 27 -6.25 1.23 -14.20
C ILE A 27 -6.84 0.12 -13.32
N LEU A 28 -6.91 0.34 -12.00
CA LEU A 28 -7.42 -0.58 -10.98
C LEU A 28 -8.35 0.15 -9.99
N PRO A 29 -9.48 0.74 -10.46
CA PRO A 29 -10.43 1.45 -9.59
C PRO A 29 -11.02 0.60 -8.46
N GLN A 30 -10.99 -0.73 -8.62
CA GLN A 30 -11.40 -1.71 -7.62
C GLN A 30 -10.43 -1.83 -6.43
N ALA A 31 -9.18 -1.41 -6.59
CA ALA A 31 -8.16 -1.41 -5.53
C ALA A 31 -8.05 -0.03 -4.87
N ILE A 32 -7.98 1.04 -5.68
CA ILE A 32 -7.99 2.43 -5.20
C ILE A 32 -9.03 3.20 -6.02
N LYS A 33 -10.02 3.80 -5.36
CA LYS A 33 -11.05 4.64 -6.00
C LYS A 33 -10.53 6.06 -6.27
N SER A 34 -9.81 6.65 -5.33
CA SER A 34 -9.22 7.99 -5.47
C SER A 34 -8.03 8.20 -4.52
N VAL A 35 -7.19 9.16 -4.87
CA VAL A 35 -6.13 9.69 -4.00
C VAL A 35 -6.20 11.21 -4.05
N GLU A 36 -6.20 11.86 -2.90
CA GLU A 36 -6.21 13.30 -2.73
C GLU A 36 -5.00 13.70 -1.88
N ILE A 37 -4.22 14.69 -2.32
CA ILE A 37 -3.15 15.27 -1.50
C ILE A 37 -3.79 16.30 -0.57
N LEU A 38 -3.73 16.06 0.74
CA LEU A 38 -4.21 17.01 1.75
C LEU A 38 -3.15 18.07 2.05
N GLU A 39 -1.89 17.66 2.13
CA GLU A 39 -0.73 18.52 2.40
C GLU A 39 0.50 18.03 1.63
N GLY A 40 1.36 18.96 1.19
CA GLY A 40 2.60 18.64 0.46
C GLY A 40 2.46 18.68 -1.06
N ASP A 41 3.51 18.23 -1.76
CA ASP A 41 3.69 18.34 -3.21
C ASP A 41 3.88 16.99 -3.92
N GLY A 42 3.76 15.88 -3.19
CA GLY A 42 4.07 14.53 -3.65
C GLY A 42 5.44 14.01 -3.18
N GLY A 43 6.31 14.88 -2.65
CA GLY A 43 7.60 14.52 -2.06
C GLY A 43 7.52 14.10 -0.59
N PRO A 44 8.68 13.95 0.09
CA PRO A 44 8.74 13.63 1.52
C PRO A 44 7.90 14.59 2.38
N GLY A 45 7.10 14.03 3.28
CA GLY A 45 6.18 14.80 4.14
C GLY A 45 4.78 15.01 3.55
N THR A 46 4.50 14.54 2.34
CA THR A 46 3.15 14.62 1.74
C THR A 46 2.15 13.75 2.50
N ILE A 47 0.99 14.33 2.82
CA ILE A 47 -0.15 13.64 3.43
C ILE A 47 -1.21 13.39 2.36
N LYS A 48 -1.63 12.13 2.20
CA LYS A 48 -2.61 11.70 1.19
C LYS A 48 -3.84 11.08 1.84
N PHE A 49 -5.01 11.50 1.39
CA PHE A 49 -6.27 10.82 1.63
C PHE A 49 -6.54 9.84 0.50
N THR A 50 -6.48 8.54 0.80
CA THR A 50 -6.67 7.47 -0.19
C THR A 50 -7.99 6.78 0.07
N THR A 51 -8.89 6.78 -0.92
CA THR A 51 -10.11 5.99 -0.89
C THR A 51 -9.84 4.65 -1.55
N PHE A 52 -9.83 3.57 -0.76
CA PHE A 52 -9.64 2.21 -1.28
C PHE A 52 -10.93 1.67 -1.91
N GLY A 53 -10.76 0.84 -2.93
CA GLY A 53 -11.85 0.07 -3.52
C GLY A 53 -12.24 -1.11 -2.63
N GLU A 54 -13.46 -1.62 -2.79
CA GLU A 54 -14.03 -2.68 -1.96
C GLU A 54 -13.57 -4.08 -2.35
N GLU A 55 -12.73 -4.25 -3.37
CA GLU A 55 -12.23 -5.57 -3.72
C GLU A 55 -10.94 -5.93 -2.97
N ASN A 56 -10.95 -7.14 -2.42
CA ASN A 56 -9.87 -7.87 -1.75
C ASN A 56 -9.66 -7.60 -0.25
N PHE A 57 -10.33 -6.60 0.34
CA PHE A 57 -10.18 -6.20 1.77
C PHE A 57 -8.74 -6.34 2.28
N THR A 58 -7.79 -5.96 1.42
CA THR A 58 -6.36 -6.03 1.68
C THR A 58 -5.87 -4.61 1.87
N TYR A 59 -5.19 -4.33 2.97
CA TYR A 59 -4.49 -3.08 3.16
C TYR A 59 -3.07 -3.36 3.66
N SER A 60 -2.13 -2.51 3.27
CA SER A 60 -0.75 -2.58 3.75
C SER A 60 -0.36 -1.26 4.39
N TYR A 61 0.37 -1.32 5.49
CA TYR A 61 0.88 -0.13 6.17
C TYR A 61 2.28 -0.40 6.72
N THR A 62 3.09 0.65 6.86
CA THR A 62 4.44 0.53 7.42
C THR A 62 4.59 1.51 8.58
N ILE A 63 5.12 1.01 9.70
CA ILE A 63 5.58 1.81 10.81
C ILE A 63 7.04 2.19 10.50
N ILE A 64 7.30 3.48 10.34
CA ILE A 64 8.62 4.03 10.01
C ILE A 64 9.27 4.80 11.16
N ASP A 65 8.51 5.05 12.24
CA ASP A 65 8.99 5.66 13.49
C ASP A 65 8.02 5.34 14.64
N GLY A 66 8.45 5.55 15.88
CA GLY A 66 7.68 5.39 17.10
C GLY A 66 8.12 4.23 18.00
N ASP A 67 7.65 4.25 19.25
CA ASP A 67 8.05 3.31 20.31
C ASP A 67 7.87 1.82 19.93
N ALA A 68 6.96 1.53 19.00
CA ALA A 68 6.72 0.19 18.47
C ALA A 68 7.95 -0.44 17.78
N LEU A 69 8.91 0.38 17.32
CA LEU A 69 10.16 -0.09 16.67
C LEU A 69 11.29 -0.38 17.67
N MET A 70 11.08 -0.07 18.95
CA MET A 70 12.04 -0.28 20.05
C MET A 70 13.44 0.30 19.81
N GLY A 71 13.59 1.23 18.86
CA GLY A 71 14.89 1.76 18.42
C GLY A 71 15.83 0.72 17.79
N THR A 72 15.32 -0.47 17.44
CA THR A 72 16.12 -1.58 16.88
C THR A 72 15.77 -1.90 15.44
N LEU A 73 14.56 -1.57 15.01
CA LEU A 73 14.09 -1.79 13.64
C LEU A 73 13.96 -0.45 12.93
N GLU A 74 14.44 -0.36 11.69
CA GLU A 74 14.21 0.81 10.84
C GLU A 74 12.74 0.94 10.46
N THR A 75 12.10 -0.19 10.12
CA THR A 75 10.68 -0.22 9.72
C THR A 75 10.04 -1.58 10.02
N ILE A 76 8.72 -1.59 10.21
CA ILE A 76 7.89 -2.79 10.15
C ILE A 76 6.73 -2.54 9.19
N SER A 77 6.65 -3.32 8.11
CA SER A 77 5.55 -3.32 7.15
C SER A 77 4.58 -4.46 7.43
N TYR A 78 3.29 -4.18 7.36
CA TYR A 78 2.22 -5.15 7.50
C TYR A 78 1.42 -5.23 6.20
N GLU A 79 1.04 -6.45 5.82
CA GLU A 79 -0.01 -6.72 4.84
C GLU A 79 -1.15 -7.43 5.57
N VAL A 80 -2.34 -6.83 5.56
CA VAL A 80 -3.53 -7.35 6.23
C VAL A 80 -4.57 -7.68 5.18
N LYS A 81 -5.13 -8.89 5.23
CA LYS A 81 -6.20 -9.35 4.35
C LYS A 81 -7.38 -9.87 5.16
N ILE A 82 -8.56 -9.32 4.92
CA ILE A 82 -9.80 -9.74 5.55
C ILE A 82 -10.56 -10.65 4.57
N LEU A 83 -10.94 -11.83 5.03
CA LEU A 83 -11.64 -12.84 4.25
C LEU A 83 -12.96 -13.20 4.94
N PRO A 84 -14.01 -13.59 4.22
CA PRO A 84 -15.19 -14.20 4.84
C PRO A 84 -14.82 -15.55 5.48
N SER A 85 -15.44 -15.86 6.61
CA SER A 85 -15.33 -17.20 7.25
C SER A 85 -16.61 -18.02 7.04
N PRO A 86 -16.54 -19.37 7.14
CA PRO A 86 -17.70 -20.24 6.91
C PRO A 86 -18.90 -20.01 7.84
N ASP A 87 -18.68 -19.43 9.02
CA ASP A 87 -19.71 -19.10 10.01
C ASP A 87 -20.35 -17.70 9.80
N GLY A 88 -20.06 -17.05 8.66
CA GLY A 88 -20.57 -15.72 8.33
C GLY A 88 -19.78 -14.57 8.97
N GLY A 89 -18.69 -14.88 9.69
CA GLY A 89 -17.77 -13.89 10.25
C GLY A 89 -16.65 -13.49 9.29
N SER A 90 -15.48 -13.15 9.85
CA SER A 90 -14.28 -12.81 9.07
C SER A 90 -13.01 -13.44 9.62
N ILE A 91 -12.09 -13.80 8.73
CA ILE A 91 -10.71 -14.20 9.04
C ILE A 91 -9.79 -13.05 8.66
N CYS A 92 -9.07 -12.52 9.63
CA CYS A 92 -7.99 -11.55 9.41
C CYS A 92 -6.66 -12.31 9.26
N LYS A 93 -6.00 -12.17 8.10
CA LYS A 93 -4.66 -12.69 7.86
C LYS A 93 -3.68 -11.52 7.82
N THR A 94 -2.66 -11.58 8.66
CA THR A 94 -1.61 -10.55 8.72
C THR A 94 -0.26 -11.16 8.42
N ALA A 95 0.47 -10.58 7.48
CA ALA A 95 1.89 -10.82 7.27
C ALA A 95 2.68 -9.58 7.73
N ALA A 96 3.77 -9.78 8.46
CA ALA A 96 4.64 -8.71 8.92
C ALA A 96 6.06 -8.92 8.38
N TYR A 97 6.67 -7.82 7.93
CA TYR A 97 8.02 -7.77 7.38
C TYR A 97 8.77 -6.66 8.11
N HIS A 98 10.00 -6.91 8.55
CA HIS A 98 10.78 -5.89 9.25
C HIS A 98 12.13 -5.68 8.57
N LYS A 99 12.64 -4.45 8.67
CA LYS A 99 14.00 -4.10 8.29
C LYS A 99 14.76 -3.68 9.55
N GLY A 100 15.85 -4.38 9.83
CA GLY A 100 16.79 -4.05 10.91
C GLY A 100 18.01 -3.31 10.39
#